data_AF-C1K4U5-F1
#
_entry.id   AF-C1K4U5-F1
#
_cell.length_a   1.000
_cell.length_b   1.000
_cell.length_c   1.000
_cell.angle_alpha   90.00
_cell.angle_beta   90.00
_cell.angle_gamma   90.00
#
_symmetry.space_group_name_H-M   'P 1'
#
loop_
_entity.id
_entity.type
_entity.pdbx_description
1 polymer ?
#
loop_
_entity_poly.entity_id
_entity_poly.type
_entity_poly.pdbx_seq_one_letter_code
_entity_poly.pdbx_strand_id
1 'polypeptide(L)'
;PLLLLDLGLLAGANRNTIATLIGLDVFMIGTGMIAAFAATPGTRIAWWGISTGALLALLYVLVGTLSKDARGQSPEVASLFGRLRNLVIVLWLLYPVVWILGTEGTFGILPLYWETAAFMVLDLSAKVGFGLIL
;
A
#
# COMPACT_ATOMS: atom_id res chain seq x y z
N PRO A 1 -2.41 -2.38 -7.64
CA PRO A 1 -2.73 -1.25 -8.54
C PRO A 1 -4.22 -0.87 -8.66
N LEU A 2 -5.17 -1.83 -8.67
CA LEU A 2 -6.60 -1.52 -8.89
C LEU A 2 -7.22 -0.64 -7.79
N LEU A 3 -6.89 -0.88 -6.51
CA LEU A 3 -7.35 -0.01 -5.40
C LEU A 3 -6.91 1.46 -5.57
N LEU A 4 -5.75 1.70 -6.18
CA LEU A 4 -5.26 3.05 -6.46
C LEU A 4 -5.95 3.65 -7.67
N LEU A 5 -6.39 2.83 -8.63
CA LEU A 5 -7.24 3.27 -9.72
C LEU A 5 -8.60 3.72 -9.18
N ASP A 6 -9.21 2.97 -8.25
CA ASP A 6 -10.47 3.37 -7.60
C ASP A 6 -10.32 4.72 -6.89
N LEU A 7 -9.27 4.89 -6.08
CA LEU A 7 -8.98 6.17 -5.42
C LEU A 7 -8.68 7.28 -6.43
N GLY A 8 -7.98 6.97 -7.52
CA GLY A 8 -7.67 7.87 -8.61
C GLY A 8 -8.92 8.40 -9.31
N LEU A 9 -9.84 7.50 -9.64
CA LEU A 9 -11.12 7.82 -10.27
C LEU A 9 -12.01 8.60 -9.30
N LEU A 10 -12.09 8.17 -8.04
CA LEU A 10 -12.89 8.85 -7.01
C LEU A 10 -12.41 10.28 -6.74
N ALA A 11 -11.09 10.51 -6.73
CA ALA A 11 -10.52 11.84 -6.56
C ALA A 11 -10.65 12.73 -7.81
N GLY A 12 -11.05 12.17 -8.96
CA GLY A 12 -11.03 12.87 -10.25
C GLY A 12 -9.61 13.19 -10.73
N ALA A 13 -8.65 12.33 -10.42
CA ALA A 13 -7.24 12.55 -10.74
C ALA A 13 -6.96 12.43 -12.24
N ASN A 14 -5.98 13.20 -12.72
CA ASN A 14 -5.54 13.10 -14.11
C ASN A 14 -4.71 11.82 -14.36
N ARG A 15 -4.52 11.50 -15.63
CA ARG A 15 -3.79 10.30 -16.08
C ARG A 15 -2.35 10.24 -15.57
N ASN A 16 -1.67 11.38 -15.40
CA ASN A 16 -0.30 11.40 -14.92
C ASN A 16 -0.25 10.98 -13.45
N THR A 17 -1.12 11.52 -12.59
CA THR A 17 -1.20 11.12 -11.18
C THR A 17 -1.54 9.64 -11.03
N ILE A 18 -2.51 9.13 -11.80
CA ILE A 18 -2.89 7.71 -11.78
C ILE A 18 -1.72 6.83 -12.27
N ALA A 19 -1.05 7.20 -13.36
CA ALA A 19 0.09 6.46 -13.88
C ALA A 19 1.27 6.46 -12.91
N THR A 20 1.54 7.57 -12.22
CA THR A 20 2.55 7.64 -11.16
C THR A 20 2.23 6.69 -10.01
N LEU A 21 0.98 6.69 -9.52
CA LEU A 21 0.56 5.78 -8.45
C LEU A 21 0.70 4.32 -8.86
N ILE A 22 0.23 3.95 -10.06
CA ILE A 22 0.35 2.58 -10.58
C ILE A 22 1.82 2.19 -10.76
N GLY A 23 2.66 3.09 -11.30
CA GLY A 23 4.08 2.83 -11.49
C GLY A 23 4.83 2.59 -10.18
N LEU A 24 4.58 3.43 -9.17
CA LEU A 24 5.14 3.25 -7.82
C LEU A 24 4.67 1.95 -7.17
N ASP A 25 3.39 1.60 -7.32
CA ASP A 25 2.82 0.36 -6.78
C ASP A 25 3.42 -0.89 -7.43
N VAL A 26 3.50 -0.93 -8.76
CA VAL A 26 4.11 -2.06 -9.47
C VAL A 26 5.60 -2.18 -9.11
N PHE A 27 6.32 -1.07 -9.01
CA PHE A 27 7.71 -1.05 -8.56
C PHE A 27 7.86 -1.56 -7.12
N MET A 28 6.97 -1.12 -6.21
CA MET A 28 6.93 -1.56 -4.81
C MET A 28 6.74 -3.07 -4.71
N ILE A 29 5.74 -3.63 -5.41
CA ILE A 29 5.47 -5.07 -5.39
C ILE A 29 6.62 -5.86 -6.05
N GLY A 30 7.15 -5.39 -7.18
CA GLY A 30 8.27 -6.04 -7.85
C GLY A 30 9.54 -6.08 -6.98
N THR A 31 9.88 -4.97 -6.34
CA THR A 31 11.04 -4.92 -5.41
C THR A 31 10.81 -5.71 -4.13
N GLY A 32 9.58 -5.76 -3.62
CA GLY A 32 9.20 -6.63 -2.51
C GLY A 32 9.34 -8.11 -2.85
N MET A 33 8.99 -8.51 -4.08
CA MET A 33 9.21 -9.87 -4.58
C MET A 33 10.72 -10.18 -4.66
N ILE A 34 11.54 -9.26 -5.17
CA ILE A 34 13.00 -9.44 -5.18
C ILE A 34 13.53 -9.60 -3.75
N ALA A 35 13.02 -8.83 -2.79
CA ALA A 35 13.35 -8.99 -1.37
C ALA A 35 13.00 -10.40 -0.86
N ALA A 36 11.83 -10.92 -1.23
CA ALA A 36 11.37 -12.25 -0.80
C ALA A 36 12.19 -13.42 -1.37
N PHE A 37 12.82 -13.26 -2.54
CA PHE A 37 13.65 -14.29 -3.17
C PHE A 37 15.17 -14.05 -3.04
N ALA A 38 15.59 -12.93 -2.46
CA ALA A 38 17.01 -12.65 -2.28
C ALA A 38 17.69 -13.67 -1.35
N ALA A 39 18.90 -14.08 -1.73
CA ALA A 39 19.63 -15.19 -1.12
C ALA A 39 20.31 -14.86 0.22
N THR A 40 20.50 -13.58 0.54
CA THR A 40 21.18 -13.17 1.78
C THR A 40 20.31 -12.24 2.62
N PRO A 41 20.35 -12.33 3.97
CA PRO A 41 19.58 -11.46 4.85
C PRO A 41 19.77 -9.96 4.56
N GLY A 42 21.01 -9.52 4.34
CA GLY A 42 21.32 -8.12 4.03
C GLY A 42 20.68 -7.66 2.72
N THR A 43 20.70 -8.50 1.67
CA THR A 43 20.06 -8.18 0.39
C THR A 43 18.54 -8.14 0.51
N ARG A 44 17.93 -9.03 1.30
CA ARG A 44 16.48 -9.03 1.58
C ARG A 44 16.06 -7.72 2.23
N ILE A 45 16.76 -7.30 3.28
CA ILE A 45 16.48 -6.05 4.01
C ILE A 45 16.70 -4.82 3.12
N ALA A 46 17.75 -4.82 2.28
CA ALA A 46 17.99 -3.71 1.35
C ALA A 46 16.83 -3.54 0.35
N TRP A 47 16.36 -4.62 -0.27
CA TRP A 47 15.21 -4.57 -1.19
C TRP A 47 13.89 -4.28 -0.49
N TRP A 48 13.69 -4.78 0.73
CA TRP A 48 12.56 -4.37 1.58
C TRP A 48 12.57 -2.86 1.83
N GLY A 49 13.75 -2.26 2.08
CA GLY A 49 13.90 -0.82 2.25
C GLY A 49 13.56 -0.03 0.99
N ILE A 50 13.99 -0.52 -0.19
CA ILE A 50 13.64 0.08 -1.49
C ILE A 50 12.13 0.03 -1.73
N SER A 51 11.51 -1.14 -1.51
CA SER A 51 10.06 -1.32 -1.64
C SER A 51 9.28 -0.41 -0.69
N THR A 52 9.73 -0.32 0.57
CA THR A 52 9.14 0.57 1.57
C THR A 52 9.32 2.04 1.19
N GLY A 53 10.44 2.43 0.60
CA GLY A 53 10.63 3.79 0.06
C GLY A 53 9.61 4.12 -1.04
N ALA A 54 9.32 3.17 -1.93
CA ALA A 54 8.29 3.33 -2.95
C ALA A 54 6.89 3.43 -2.34
N LEU A 55 6.58 2.65 -1.30
CA LEU A 55 5.34 2.81 -0.52
C LEU A 55 5.22 4.22 0.04
N LEU A 56 6.26 4.75 0.69
CA LEU A 56 6.23 6.10 1.26
C LEU A 56 6.06 7.18 0.20
N ALA A 57 6.71 7.04 -0.96
CA ALA A 57 6.52 7.95 -2.09
C ALA A 57 5.07 7.89 -2.62
N LEU A 58 4.46 6.70 -2.71
CA LEU A 58 3.07 6.53 -3.08
C LEU A 58 2.11 7.16 -2.04
N LEU A 59 2.37 6.96 -0.74
CA LEU A 59 1.55 7.54 0.33
C LEU A 59 1.65 9.06 0.34
N TYR A 60 2.82 9.61 0.01
CA TYR A 60 3.02 11.04 -0.19
C TYR A 60 2.13 11.61 -1.30
N VAL A 61 2.03 10.92 -2.44
CA VAL A 61 1.12 11.32 -3.54
C VAL A 61 -0.34 11.24 -3.09
N LEU A 62 -0.72 10.23 -2.30
CA LEU A 62 -2.07 10.06 -1.74
C LEU A 62 -2.47 11.22 -0.82
N VAL A 63 -1.62 11.60 0.14
CA VAL A 63 -1.92 12.70 1.08
C VAL A 63 -1.73 14.09 0.48
N GLY A 64 -0.88 14.20 -0.55
CA GLY A 64 -0.60 15.43 -1.29
C GLY A 64 -1.56 15.63 -2.45
N THR A 65 -1.09 15.30 -3.65
CA THR A 65 -1.79 15.57 -4.93
C THR A 65 -3.19 14.97 -4.96
N LEU A 66 -3.33 13.69 -4.60
CA LEU A 66 -4.63 13.01 -4.74
C LEU A 66 -5.67 13.55 -3.76
N SER A 67 -5.25 13.87 -2.54
CA SER A 67 -6.10 14.55 -1.56
C SER A 67 -6.47 15.96 -1.97
N LYS A 68 -5.63 16.67 -2.74
CA LYS A 68 -5.98 17.97 -3.31
C LYS A 68 -7.05 17.84 -4.39
N ASP A 69 -6.91 16.86 -5.27
CA ASP A 69 -7.88 16.60 -6.33
C ASP A 69 -9.26 16.23 -5.75
N ALA A 70 -9.27 15.36 -4.73
CA ALA A 70 -10.49 14.96 -4.03
C ALA A 70 -11.22 16.13 -3.34
N ARG A 71 -10.51 17.15 -2.85
CA ARG A 71 -11.13 18.35 -2.26
C ARG A 71 -11.83 19.24 -3.30
N GLY A 72 -11.54 19.07 -4.59
CA GLY A 72 -12.26 19.73 -5.67
C GLY A 72 -13.54 19.02 -6.09
N GLN A 73 -13.82 17.83 -5.55
CA GLN A 73 -15.03 17.06 -5.81
C GLN A 73 -16.19 17.49 -4.88
N SER A 74 -17.35 16.86 -5.03
CA SER A 74 -18.48 17.09 -4.11
C SER A 74 -18.10 16.73 -2.66
N PRO A 75 -18.75 17.33 -1.64
CA PRO A 75 -18.46 17.05 -0.23
C PRO A 75 -18.57 15.56 0.12
N GLU A 76 -19.52 14.83 -0.48
CA GLU A 76 -19.74 13.40 -0.27
C GLU A 76 -18.56 12.58 -0.81
N VAL A 77 -18.09 12.92 -2.01
CA VAL A 77 -16.93 12.27 -2.65
C VAL A 77 -15.65 12.55 -1.86
N ALA A 78 -15.42 13.80 -1.46
CA ALA A 78 -14.26 14.18 -0.66
C ALA A 78 -14.22 13.45 0.69
N SER A 79 -15.38 13.29 1.35
CA SER A 79 -15.54 12.54 2.60
C SER A 79 -15.31 11.04 2.41
N LEU A 80 -15.85 10.44 1.34
CA LEU A 80 -15.61 9.05 0.99
C LEU A 80 -14.13 8.78 0.70
N PHE A 81 -13.51 9.62 -0.12
CA PHE A 81 -12.09 9.55 -0.42
C PHE A 81 -11.25 9.64 0.86
N GLY A 82 -11.57 10.57 1.77
CA GLY A 82 -10.85 10.71 3.04
C GLY A 82 -10.87 9.44 3.88
N ARG A 83 -12.02 8.76 3.96
CA ARG A 83 -12.17 7.47 4.66
C ARG A 83 -11.31 6.37 4.01
N LEU A 84 -11.45 6.19 2.71
CA LEU A 84 -10.72 5.16 1.96
C LEU A 84 -9.20 5.41 1.96
N ARG A 85 -8.76 6.67 1.80
CA ARG A 85 -7.35 7.05 1.90
C ARG A 85 -6.77 6.72 3.27
N ASN A 86 -7.48 7.06 4.35
CA ASN A 86 -6.99 6.79 5.70
C ASN A 86 -6.92 5.28 5.97
N LEU A 87 -7.90 4.52 5.48
CA LEU A 87 -7.88 3.05 5.54
C LEU A 87 -6.66 2.49 4.82
N VAL A 88 -6.40 2.93 3.59
CA VAL A 88 -5.24 2.51 2.79
C VAL A 88 -3.94 2.85 3.51
N ILE A 89 -3.76 4.07 4.01
CA ILE A 89 -2.54 4.47 4.74
C ILE A 89 -2.26 3.53 5.91
N VAL A 90 -3.25 3.31 6.77
CA VAL A 90 -3.08 2.48 7.98
C VAL A 90 -2.77 1.04 7.60
N LEU A 91 -3.58 0.43 6.73
CA LEU A 91 -3.41 -0.98 6.38
C LEU A 91 -2.11 -1.21 5.61
N TRP A 92 -1.78 -0.35 4.64
CA TRP A 92 -0.62 -0.56 3.77
C TRP A 92 0.70 -0.37 4.51
N LEU A 93 0.75 0.51 5.53
CA LEU A 93 1.93 0.64 6.39
C LEU A 93 2.18 -0.60 7.26
N LEU A 94 1.17 -1.42 7.52
CA LEU A 94 1.32 -2.66 8.29
C LEU A 94 1.95 -3.79 7.48
N TYR A 95 1.78 -3.84 6.15
CA TYR A 95 2.38 -4.90 5.32
C TYR A 95 3.90 -5.00 5.46
N PRO A 96 4.70 -3.92 5.30
CA PRO A 96 6.15 -4.02 5.47
C PRO A 96 6.55 -4.35 6.92
N VAL A 97 5.73 -4.02 7.91
CA VAL A 97 5.96 -4.38 9.32
C VAL A 97 5.73 -5.87 9.56
N VAL A 98 4.63 -6.42 9.06
CA VAL A 98 4.36 -7.87 9.15
C VAL A 98 5.48 -8.64 8.45
N TRP A 99 5.84 -8.23 7.22
CA TRP A 99 6.88 -8.88 6.44
C TRP A 99 8.26 -8.88 7.12
N ILE A 100 8.68 -7.74 7.69
CA ILE A 100 10.01 -7.65 8.33
C ILE A 100 10.07 -8.41 9.64
N LEU A 101 8.96 -8.51 10.37
CA LEU A 101 8.88 -9.30 11.60
C LEU A 101 8.71 -10.81 11.32
N GLY A 102 8.12 -11.13 10.17
CA GLY A 102 7.81 -12.48 9.72
C GLY A 102 9.00 -13.31 9.27
N THR A 103 8.69 -14.38 8.55
CA THR A 103 9.70 -15.33 8.07
C THR A 103 10.60 -14.72 7.02
N GLU A 104 10.06 -13.82 6.20
CA GLU A 104 10.77 -13.22 5.09
C GLU A 104 11.82 -12.21 5.56
N GLY A 105 11.59 -11.55 6.70
CA GLY A 105 12.54 -10.63 7.32
C GLY A 105 13.77 -11.30 7.94
N THR A 106 13.85 -12.63 7.98
CA THR A 106 14.94 -13.45 8.54
C THR A 106 15.14 -13.38 10.07
N PHE A 107 14.46 -12.46 10.75
CA PHE A 107 14.48 -12.35 12.22
C PHE A 107 13.58 -13.40 12.89
N GLY A 108 12.50 -13.82 12.22
CA GLY A 108 11.60 -14.87 12.72
C GLY A 108 10.85 -14.49 14.01
N ILE A 109 10.59 -13.20 14.22
CA ILE A 109 9.90 -12.70 15.43
C ILE A 109 8.43 -13.10 15.40
N LEU A 110 7.80 -13.05 14.22
CA LEU A 110 6.43 -13.44 13.97
C LEU A 110 6.42 -14.80 13.25
N PRO A 111 5.93 -15.89 13.89
CA PRO A 111 5.87 -17.20 13.25
C PRO A 111 4.96 -17.21 12.02
N LEU A 112 5.29 -18.03 11.02
CA LEU A 112 4.55 -18.10 9.74
C LEU A 112 3.03 -18.25 9.91
N TYR A 113 2.60 -19.02 10.90
CA TYR A 113 1.18 -19.19 11.21
C TYR A 113 0.49 -17.86 11.51
N TRP A 114 1.09 -17.04 12.38
CA TRP A 114 0.54 -15.75 12.79
C TRP A 114 0.77 -14.67 11.73
N GLU A 115 1.88 -14.74 11.00
CA GLU A 115 2.12 -13.91 9.82
C GLU A 115 1.04 -14.10 8.75
N THR A 116 0.70 -15.36 8.43
CA THR A 116 -0.36 -15.68 7.48
C THR A 116 -1.71 -15.14 7.95
N ALA A 117 -2.02 -15.29 9.24
CA ALA A 117 -3.24 -14.72 9.83
C ALA A 117 -3.25 -13.17 9.77
N ALA A 118 -2.10 -12.52 10.00
CA ALA A 118 -1.97 -11.08 9.91
C ALA A 118 -2.22 -10.59 8.47
N PHE A 119 -1.56 -11.19 7.47
CA PHE A 119 -1.81 -10.84 6.07
C PHE A 119 -3.24 -11.11 5.63
N MET A 120 -3.87 -12.21 6.09
CA MET A 120 -5.28 -12.49 5.82
C MET A 120 -6.19 -11.34 6.33
N VAL A 121 -6.00 -10.88 7.57
CA VAL A 121 -6.79 -9.79 8.13
C VAL A 121 -6.55 -8.48 7.37
N LEU A 122 -5.30 -8.17 7.03
CA LEU A 122 -4.95 -7.01 6.21
C LEU A 122 -5.62 -7.07 4.84
N ASP A 123 -5.58 -8.23 4.17
CA ASP A 123 -6.14 -8.42 2.84
C ASP A 123 -7.67 -8.33 2.82
N LEU A 124 -8.35 -8.96 3.78
CA LEU A 124 -9.81 -8.84 3.90
C LEU A 124 -10.21 -7.38 4.15
N SER A 125 -9.50 -6.68 5.02
CA SER A 125 -9.79 -5.29 5.35
C SER A 125 -9.51 -4.35 4.16
N ALA A 126 -8.38 -4.54 3.47
CA ALA A 126 -7.96 -3.71 2.35
C ALA A 126 -8.73 -3.96 1.05
N LYS A 127 -9.44 -5.09 0.93
CA LYS A 127 -10.19 -5.47 -0.27
C LYS A 127 -11.69 -5.49 -0.02
N VAL A 128 -12.16 -6.37 0.86
CA VAL A 128 -13.59 -6.49 1.18
C VAL A 128 -14.05 -5.30 2.01
N GLY A 129 -13.31 -4.96 3.07
CA GLY A 129 -13.62 -3.78 3.89
C GLY A 129 -13.58 -2.48 3.08
N PHE A 130 -12.56 -2.30 2.25
CA PHE A 130 -12.47 -1.18 1.31
C PHE A 130 -13.68 -1.13 0.36
N GLY A 131 -14.00 -2.24 -0.30
CA GLY A 131 -15.09 -2.31 -1.27
C GLY A 131 -16.49 -2.15 -0.67
N LEU A 132 -16.68 -2.47 0.62
CA LEU A 132 -17.93 -2.20 1.33
C LEU A 132 -18.11 -0.72 1.69
N ILE A 133 -17.01 0.04 1.78
CA ILE A 133 -17.04 1.47 2.09
C ILE A 133 -17.21 2.31 0.82
N LEU A 134 -16.57 1.88 -0.28
CA LEU A 134 -16.63 2.51 -1.61
C LEU A 134 -18.03 2.45 -2.21
#